data_AF-A0A2B7XQN9-F1
#
_entry.id   AF-A0A2B7XQN9-F1
#
_cell.length_a   1.000
_cell.length_b   1.000
_cell.length_c   1.000
_cell.angle_alpha   90.00
_cell.angle_beta   90.00
_cell.angle_gamma   90.00
#
_symmetry.space_group_name_H-M   'P 1'
#
loop_
_entity.id
_entity.type
_entity.pdbx_description
1 polymer ?
#
loop_
_entity_poly.entity_id
_entity_poly.type
_entity_poly.pdbx_seq_one_letter_code
_entity_poly.pdbx_strand_id
1 'polypeptide(L)'
;MRLHWTWALLATILSSLHVVTASPRPATPVERRDDPPMPKETKYFHEPGNDDILGHYDSRYYKRVLGYDERLETLRHMARAYLKFFAENNLETWIAHGSLLGWWWSGNLLPWDWDLDTQVNTKTLFRLGDEFNQTTHEYSPEDKSAKRTYLLDINRFSRFRQRGEAKNIIDARWIDMANGLYIDITGVSELDPDKEPGMLSCKNFHKYKVSDLYPMRMSTYEGVPAKIPYRYLDILVKEYGNKSLVTIEHEGHDWDEQQKAWVPDEQKVAEIARKKEERRKKKAEEKQRKEEEKRRKEEEEKKKKEGK
;
A
#
# COMPACT_ATOMS: atom_id res chain seq x y z
N MET A 1 -5.20 60.21 77.87
CA MET A 1 -4.79 59.62 79.16
C MET A 1 -5.14 58.14 79.13
N ARG A 2 -4.12 57.28 79.29
CA ARG A 2 -4.12 55.83 79.57
C ARG A 2 -4.75 54.84 78.58
N LEU A 3 -3.84 54.21 77.84
CA LEU A 3 -3.88 52.85 77.29
C LEU A 3 -4.42 51.83 78.30
N HIS A 4 -5.21 50.87 77.81
CA HIS A 4 -5.12 49.48 78.28
C HIS A 4 -5.19 48.53 77.08
N TRP A 5 -4.10 47.79 76.90
CA TRP A 5 -3.95 46.68 75.98
C TRP A 5 -4.58 45.42 76.60
N THR A 6 -5.49 44.77 75.88
CA THR A 6 -5.89 43.39 76.17
C THR A 6 -5.19 42.47 75.18
N TRP A 7 -4.33 41.62 75.74
CA TRP A 7 -3.71 40.48 75.06
C TRP A 7 -4.80 39.44 74.77
N ALA A 8 -4.94 39.02 73.51
CA ALA A 8 -5.68 37.82 73.15
C ALA A 8 -4.81 36.98 72.20
N LEU A 9 -4.58 35.74 72.61
CA LEU A 9 -3.65 34.78 72.03
C LEU A 9 -3.93 34.52 70.54
N LEU A 10 -2.87 34.55 69.72
CA LEU A 10 -2.83 33.85 68.45
C LEU A 10 -2.81 32.33 68.71
N ALA A 11 -3.91 31.66 68.42
CA ALA A 11 -3.94 30.21 68.27
C ALA A 11 -3.39 29.87 66.87
N THR A 12 -2.14 29.44 66.80
CA THR A 12 -1.55 28.84 65.60
C THR A 12 -2.13 27.43 65.41
N ILE A 13 -3.08 27.29 64.48
CA ILE A 13 -3.54 26.00 64.01
C ILE A 13 -2.43 25.42 63.12
N LEU A 14 -1.61 24.52 63.67
CA LEU A 14 -0.79 23.63 62.86
C LEU A 14 -1.73 22.63 62.17
N SER A 15 -2.11 22.92 60.93
CA SER A 15 -2.67 21.89 60.04
C SER A 15 -1.55 20.95 59.63
N SER A 16 -1.47 19.80 60.28
CA SER A 16 -0.66 18.66 59.86
C SER A 16 -1.18 18.14 58.52
N LEU A 17 -0.56 18.57 57.42
CA LEU A 17 -0.68 17.87 56.14
C LEU A 17 -0.13 16.44 56.33
N HIS A 18 -1.04 15.48 56.45
CA HIS A 18 -0.70 14.08 56.25
C HIS A 18 -0.45 13.90 54.76
N VAL A 19 0.82 13.86 54.36
CA VAL A 19 1.19 13.30 53.06
C VAL A 19 0.86 11.81 53.14
N VAL A 20 -0.29 11.42 52.60
CA VAL A 20 -0.59 10.00 52.35
C VAL A 20 0.33 9.57 51.20
N THR A 21 1.49 9.02 51.54
CA THR A 21 2.32 8.29 50.58
C THR A 21 1.58 7.00 50.24
N ALA A 22 0.82 7.01 49.15
CA ALA A 22 0.28 5.78 48.57
C ALA A 22 1.47 4.91 48.13
N SER A 23 1.71 3.79 48.82
CA SER A 23 2.65 2.78 48.35
C SER A 23 2.23 2.33 46.95
N PRO A 24 3.14 2.25 45.97
CA PRO A 24 2.79 1.69 44.67
C PRO A 24 2.36 0.23 44.88
N ARG A 25 1.12 -0.08 44.49
CA ARG A 25 0.68 -1.47 44.42
C ARG A 25 1.58 -2.19 43.42
N PRO A 26 2.12 -3.38 43.73
CA PRO A 26 2.80 -4.18 42.73
C PRO A 26 1.81 -4.43 41.59
N ALA A 27 2.20 -4.07 40.37
CA ALA A 27 1.42 -4.38 39.19
C ALA A 27 1.27 -5.90 39.13
N THR A 28 0.03 -6.38 39.21
CA THR A 28 -0.30 -7.76 38.85
C THR A 28 0.23 -8.00 37.44
N PRO A 29 1.01 -9.08 37.19
CA PRO A 29 1.38 -9.44 35.84
C PRO A 29 0.09 -9.55 35.03
N VAL A 30 -0.06 -8.73 34.00
CA VAL A 30 -1.09 -8.95 32.99
C VAL A 30 -0.71 -10.28 32.36
N GLU A 31 -1.42 -11.35 32.73
CA GLU A 31 -1.36 -12.60 31.97
C GLU A 31 -1.60 -12.21 30.52
N ARG A 32 -0.57 -12.40 29.68
CA ARG A 32 -0.73 -12.39 28.24
C ARG A 32 -1.81 -13.42 27.97
N ARG A 33 -3.02 -12.96 27.67
CA ARG A 33 -4.00 -13.80 27.00
C ARG A 33 -3.29 -14.24 25.74
N ASP A 34 -2.98 -15.52 25.66
CA ASP A 34 -2.49 -16.10 24.40
C ASP A 34 -3.54 -15.74 23.35
N ASP A 35 -3.18 -14.84 22.45
CA ASP A 35 -4.05 -14.49 21.33
C ASP A 35 -4.42 -15.80 20.63
N PRO A 36 -5.71 -16.00 20.28
CA PRO A 36 -6.12 -17.23 19.63
C PRO A 36 -5.21 -17.49 18.43
N PRO A 37 -4.76 -18.74 18.23
CA PRO A 37 -3.79 -19.05 17.20
C PRO A 37 -4.32 -18.54 15.85
N MET A 38 -3.48 -17.72 15.20
CA MET A 38 -3.79 -17.14 13.91
C MET A 38 -4.26 -18.23 12.95
N PRO A 39 -5.41 -18.06 12.27
CA PRO A 39 -5.87 -19.04 11.30
C PRO A 39 -4.79 -19.24 10.24
N LYS A 40 -4.56 -20.50 9.83
CA LYS A 40 -3.52 -20.86 8.86
C LYS A 40 -3.58 -19.94 7.65
N GLU A 41 -2.50 -19.19 7.44
CA GLU A 41 -2.50 -18.11 6.46
C GLU A 41 -2.50 -18.68 5.02
N THR A 42 -3.54 -18.33 4.29
CA THR A 42 -3.70 -18.64 2.87
C THR A 42 -3.58 -17.34 2.09
N LYS A 43 -2.97 -17.39 0.90
CA LYS A 43 -2.91 -16.22 0.02
C LYS A 43 -4.35 -15.83 -0.34
N TYR A 44 -4.69 -14.55 -0.18
CA TYR A 44 -6.04 -14.05 -0.46
C TYR A 44 -6.20 -13.65 -1.93
N PHE A 45 -5.31 -12.81 -2.41
CA PHE A 45 -5.34 -12.35 -3.80
C PHE A 45 -4.55 -13.29 -4.71
N HIS A 46 -5.06 -13.47 -5.93
CA HIS A 46 -4.48 -14.39 -6.90
C HIS A 46 -4.32 -13.71 -8.25
N GLU A 47 -3.10 -13.73 -8.75
CA GLU A 47 -2.71 -13.20 -10.05
C GLU A 47 -2.57 -14.34 -11.07
N PRO A 48 -2.83 -14.11 -12.36
CA PRO A 48 -2.65 -15.11 -13.41
C PRO A 48 -1.17 -15.49 -13.63
N GLY A 49 -0.24 -14.69 -13.11
CA GLY A 49 1.19 -14.95 -13.12
C GLY A 49 1.92 -14.13 -12.06
N ASN A 50 3.20 -14.39 -11.87
CA ASN A 50 4.04 -13.71 -10.86
C ASN A 50 5.20 -12.93 -11.52
N ASP A 51 5.02 -12.49 -12.76
CA ASP A 51 5.99 -11.63 -13.45
C ASP A 51 5.55 -10.16 -13.41
N ASP A 52 6.43 -9.26 -13.85
CA ASP A 52 6.25 -7.80 -13.80
C ASP A 52 5.07 -7.28 -14.67
N ILE A 53 4.28 -8.16 -15.29
CA ILE A 53 3.10 -7.80 -16.07
C ILE A 53 1.87 -8.54 -15.52
N LEU A 54 1.92 -9.87 -15.51
CA LEU A 54 0.81 -10.71 -15.07
C LEU A 54 0.57 -10.62 -13.56
N GLY A 55 1.59 -10.22 -12.79
CA GLY A 55 1.50 -9.94 -11.37
C GLY A 55 0.71 -8.69 -11.01
N HIS A 56 0.18 -7.96 -11.99
CA HIS A 56 -0.64 -6.75 -11.80
C HIS A 56 -2.10 -6.92 -12.25
N TYR A 57 -2.51 -8.17 -12.48
CA TYR A 57 -3.90 -8.51 -12.85
C TYR A 57 -4.55 -9.42 -11.81
N ASP A 58 -5.82 -9.19 -11.52
CA ASP A 58 -6.66 -10.09 -10.74
C ASP A 58 -7.13 -11.25 -11.63
N SER A 59 -6.79 -12.47 -11.21
CA SER A 59 -7.10 -13.70 -11.94
C SER A 59 -8.59 -13.91 -12.24
N ARG A 60 -9.51 -13.33 -11.48
CA ARG A 60 -10.96 -13.47 -11.70
C ARG A 60 -11.44 -12.71 -12.94
N TYR A 61 -10.77 -11.60 -13.25
CA TYR A 61 -11.18 -10.67 -14.31
C TYR A 61 -10.17 -10.59 -15.46
N TYR A 62 -8.98 -11.19 -15.30
CA TYR A 62 -7.97 -11.27 -16.33
C TYR A 62 -8.48 -11.96 -17.59
N LYS A 63 -8.29 -11.31 -18.75
CA LYS A 63 -8.63 -11.84 -20.08
C LYS A 63 -7.42 -11.92 -21.00
N ARG A 64 -6.65 -10.83 -21.05
CA ARG A 64 -5.42 -10.69 -21.84
C ARG A 64 -4.58 -9.56 -21.27
N VAL A 65 -3.30 -9.54 -21.65
CA VAL A 65 -2.44 -8.37 -21.45
C VAL A 65 -2.96 -7.22 -22.33
N LEU A 66 -3.11 -6.05 -21.74
CA LEU A 66 -3.49 -4.82 -22.45
C LEU A 66 -2.30 -4.25 -23.25
N GLY A 67 -2.61 -3.58 -24.36
CA GLY A 67 -1.62 -2.83 -25.14
C GLY A 67 -1.13 -1.60 -24.39
N TYR A 68 -0.06 -0.97 -24.88
CA TYR A 68 0.58 0.18 -24.23
C TYR A 68 -0.41 1.31 -23.94
N ASP A 69 -1.09 1.86 -24.96
CA ASP A 69 -2.02 3.00 -24.79
C ASP A 69 -3.27 2.60 -24.00
N GLU A 70 -3.85 1.44 -24.31
CA GLU A 70 -5.04 0.91 -23.65
C GLU A 70 -4.83 0.73 -22.13
N ARG A 71 -3.63 0.26 -21.73
CA ARG A 71 -3.23 0.14 -20.33
C ARG A 71 -3.12 1.52 -19.68
N LEU A 72 -2.43 2.48 -20.31
CA LEU A 72 -2.25 3.82 -19.73
C LEU A 72 -3.60 4.53 -19.54
N GLU A 73 -4.49 4.43 -20.53
CA GLU A 73 -5.86 4.94 -20.42
C GLU A 73 -6.63 4.27 -19.27
N THR A 74 -6.53 2.94 -19.16
CA THR A 74 -7.19 2.18 -18.10
C THR A 74 -6.69 2.57 -16.71
N LEU A 75 -5.37 2.63 -16.50
CA LEU A 75 -4.76 3.05 -15.23
C LEU A 75 -5.15 4.48 -14.87
N ARG A 76 -5.16 5.40 -15.84
CA ARG A 76 -5.61 6.78 -15.63
C ARG A 76 -7.05 6.84 -15.12
N HIS A 77 -7.98 6.15 -15.77
CA HIS A 77 -9.38 6.14 -15.33
C HIS A 77 -9.55 5.46 -13.98
N MET A 78 -8.79 4.39 -13.71
CA MET A 78 -8.76 3.74 -12.39
C MET A 78 -8.32 4.69 -11.30
N ALA A 79 -7.19 5.40 -11.48
CA ALA A 79 -6.68 6.37 -10.51
C ALA A 79 -7.72 7.48 -10.23
N ARG A 80 -8.33 8.02 -11.30
CA ARG A 80 -9.38 9.04 -11.18
C ARG A 80 -10.60 8.55 -10.42
N ALA A 81 -11.10 7.36 -10.76
CA ALA A 81 -12.27 6.76 -10.11
C ALA A 81 -12.01 6.47 -8.64
N TYR A 82 -10.84 5.91 -8.33
CA TYR A 82 -10.40 5.62 -6.97
C TYR A 82 -10.33 6.89 -6.10
N LEU A 83 -9.60 7.91 -6.56
CA LEU A 83 -9.43 9.15 -5.79
C LEU A 83 -10.77 9.87 -5.59
N LYS A 84 -11.63 9.89 -6.61
CA LYS A 84 -12.99 10.44 -6.51
C LYS A 84 -13.84 9.69 -5.49
N PHE A 85 -13.86 8.35 -5.55
CA PHE A 85 -14.60 7.52 -4.60
C PHE A 85 -14.16 7.78 -3.15
N PHE A 86 -12.85 7.85 -2.89
CA PHE A 86 -12.34 8.13 -1.55
C PHE A 86 -12.72 9.53 -1.07
N ALA A 87 -12.66 10.54 -1.94
CA ALA A 87 -13.07 11.89 -1.61
C ALA A 87 -14.58 11.98 -1.29
N GLU A 88 -15.44 11.41 -2.13
CA GLU A 88 -16.91 11.43 -1.97
C GLU A 88 -17.38 10.72 -0.69
N ASN A 89 -16.65 9.70 -0.24
CA ASN A 89 -16.97 8.93 0.96
C ASN A 89 -16.23 9.40 2.22
N ASN A 90 -15.50 10.51 2.16
CA ASN A 90 -14.69 11.06 3.26
C ASN A 90 -13.70 10.02 3.83
N LEU A 91 -13.01 9.32 2.94
CA LEU A 91 -11.99 8.31 3.25
C LEU A 91 -10.60 8.90 3.00
N GLU A 92 -9.67 8.68 3.93
CA GLU A 92 -8.31 9.19 3.79
C GLU A 92 -7.41 8.18 3.09
N THR A 93 -6.91 8.56 1.92
CA THR A 93 -5.89 7.85 1.13
C THR A 93 -4.85 8.83 0.61
N TRP A 94 -3.66 8.33 0.28
CA TRP A 94 -2.64 9.06 -0.47
C TRP A 94 -1.97 8.13 -1.50
N ILE A 95 -1.39 8.73 -2.54
CA ILE A 95 -0.57 7.99 -3.52
C ILE A 95 0.81 7.68 -2.92
N ALA A 96 1.35 6.51 -3.22
CA ALA A 96 2.62 6.01 -2.69
C ALA A 96 3.47 5.36 -3.80
N HIS A 97 4.70 4.96 -3.46
CA HIS A 97 5.57 4.14 -4.32
C HIS A 97 5.68 4.68 -5.76
N GLY A 98 5.44 3.86 -6.78
CA GLY A 98 5.56 4.23 -8.20
C GLY A 98 4.60 5.35 -8.59
N SER A 99 3.39 5.34 -8.02
CA SER A 99 2.40 6.40 -8.23
C SER A 99 2.86 7.76 -7.70
N LEU A 100 3.54 7.79 -6.55
CA LEU A 100 4.13 9.02 -6.00
C LEU A 100 5.32 9.49 -6.85
N LEU A 101 6.12 8.57 -7.39
CA LEU A 101 7.23 8.91 -8.29
C LEU A 101 6.73 9.50 -9.62
N GLY A 102 5.68 8.93 -10.20
CA GLY A 102 5.03 9.51 -11.39
C GLY A 102 4.50 10.91 -11.11
N TRP A 103 3.83 11.08 -9.96
CA TRP A 103 3.36 12.39 -9.50
C TRP A 103 4.49 13.42 -9.39
N TRP A 104 5.66 13.02 -8.86
CA TRP A 104 6.81 13.93 -8.74
C TRP A 104 7.25 14.49 -10.09
N TRP A 105 7.26 13.67 -11.14
CA TRP A 105 7.69 14.09 -12.47
C TRP A 105 6.68 15.01 -13.15
N SER A 106 5.42 14.55 -13.29
CA SER A 106 4.43 15.23 -14.15
C SER A 106 3.06 15.40 -13.52
N GLY A 107 2.85 14.90 -12.30
CA GLY A 107 1.50 14.73 -11.76
C GLY A 107 0.73 13.59 -12.43
N ASN A 108 1.38 12.74 -13.24
CA ASN A 108 0.76 11.63 -13.96
C ASN A 108 1.49 10.30 -13.68
N LEU A 109 0.93 9.20 -14.12
CA LEU A 109 1.49 7.86 -14.09
C LEU A 109 2.78 7.79 -14.91
N LEU A 110 3.68 6.90 -14.47
CA LEU A 110 4.89 6.57 -15.23
C LEU A 110 4.51 5.64 -16.38
N PRO A 111 4.87 5.95 -17.65
CA PRO A 111 4.33 5.17 -18.77
C PRO A 111 4.81 3.72 -18.86
N TRP A 112 5.89 3.34 -18.19
CA TRP A 112 6.35 1.96 -18.14
C TRP A 112 5.76 1.17 -16.98
N ASP A 113 5.19 1.87 -16.00
CA ASP A 113 4.70 1.28 -14.77
C ASP A 113 3.38 0.52 -15.00
N TRP A 114 3.24 -0.62 -14.33
CA TRP A 114 2.06 -1.49 -14.42
C TRP A 114 1.21 -1.46 -13.16
N ASP A 115 1.76 -0.93 -12.07
CA ASP A 115 1.07 -0.79 -10.81
C ASP A 115 0.51 0.61 -10.59
N LEU A 116 -0.42 0.65 -9.64
CA LEU A 116 -0.85 1.86 -8.96
C LEU A 116 -0.89 1.53 -7.48
N ASP A 117 -0.20 2.33 -6.69
CA ASP A 117 0.04 2.07 -5.29
C ASP A 117 -0.52 3.19 -4.44
N THR A 118 -1.34 2.81 -3.48
CA THR A 118 -1.96 3.75 -2.55
C THR A 118 -1.85 3.23 -1.13
N GLN A 119 -1.91 4.17 -0.21
CA GLN A 119 -1.85 3.90 1.20
C GLN A 119 -3.00 4.58 1.93
N VAL A 120 -3.44 3.92 3.00
CA VAL A 120 -4.51 4.39 3.89
C VAL A 120 -4.09 4.24 5.33
N ASN A 121 -4.63 5.08 6.22
CA ASN A 121 -4.47 4.87 7.66
C ASN A 121 -5.38 3.71 8.14
N THR A 122 -5.09 3.16 9.34
CA THR A 122 -5.87 2.04 9.91
C THR A 122 -7.36 2.33 10.02
N LYS A 123 -7.73 3.57 10.38
CA LYS A 123 -9.14 3.97 10.54
C LYS A 123 -9.89 3.83 9.22
N THR A 124 -9.31 4.33 8.12
CA THR A 124 -9.86 4.20 6.78
C THR A 124 -9.89 2.74 6.37
N LEU A 125 -8.81 1.98 6.55
CA LEU A 125 -8.77 0.56 6.18
C LEU A 125 -9.89 -0.25 6.86
N PHE A 126 -10.16 0.00 8.13
CA PHE A 126 -11.23 -0.72 8.84
C PHE A 126 -12.62 -0.30 8.35
N ARG A 127 -12.84 0.98 8.07
CA ARG A 127 -14.09 1.44 7.44
C ARG A 127 -14.30 0.82 6.06
N LEU A 128 -13.26 0.70 5.24
CA LEU A 128 -13.35 -0.01 3.96
C LEU A 128 -13.85 -1.45 4.16
N GLY A 129 -13.28 -2.16 5.15
CA GLY A 129 -13.69 -3.52 5.49
C GLY A 129 -15.13 -3.65 5.99
N ASP A 130 -15.60 -2.69 6.78
CA ASP A 130 -16.92 -2.73 7.42
C ASP A 130 -18.05 -2.24 6.53
N GLU A 131 -17.80 -1.21 5.71
CA GLU A 131 -18.84 -0.49 4.96
C GLU A 131 -18.80 -0.79 3.45
N PHE A 132 -17.62 -1.15 2.89
CA PHE A 132 -17.41 -1.13 1.44
C PHE A 132 -16.85 -2.44 0.86
N ASN A 133 -16.56 -3.45 1.67
CA ASN A 133 -15.98 -4.69 1.16
C ASN A 133 -16.92 -5.40 0.18
N GLN A 134 -16.37 -5.84 -0.96
CA GLN A 134 -17.09 -6.50 -2.06
C GLN A 134 -18.18 -5.63 -2.70
N THR A 135 -18.05 -4.31 -2.61
CA THR A 135 -18.95 -3.38 -3.31
C THR A 135 -18.43 -3.03 -4.70
N THR A 136 -19.36 -2.77 -5.61
CA THR A 136 -19.07 -2.40 -7.00
C THR A 136 -19.40 -0.93 -7.25
N HIS A 137 -18.53 -0.23 -7.99
CA HIS A 137 -18.66 1.19 -8.26
C HIS A 137 -18.58 1.47 -9.75
N GLU A 138 -19.61 2.13 -10.29
CA GLU A 138 -19.61 2.61 -11.66
C GLU A 138 -18.94 3.99 -11.74
N TYR A 139 -18.07 4.14 -12.73
CA TYR A 139 -17.41 5.39 -13.06
C TYR A 139 -17.75 5.76 -14.50
N SER A 140 -18.22 6.99 -14.68
CA SER A 140 -18.47 7.58 -16.00
C SER A 140 -17.39 8.62 -16.27
N PRO A 141 -16.45 8.36 -17.19
CA PRO A 141 -15.44 9.32 -17.58
C PRO A 141 -16.02 10.62 -18.13
N GLU A 142 -15.40 11.76 -17.81
CA GLU A 142 -15.85 13.07 -18.30
C GLU A 142 -15.63 13.26 -19.80
N ASP A 143 -14.64 12.59 -20.36
CA ASP A 143 -14.32 12.56 -21.80
C ASP A 143 -15.31 11.71 -22.63
N LYS A 144 -16.39 11.23 -22.00
CA LYS A 144 -17.45 10.41 -22.62
C LYS A 144 -16.96 9.06 -23.16
N SER A 145 -15.79 8.59 -22.72
CA SER A 145 -15.38 7.20 -22.92
C SER A 145 -16.32 6.24 -22.19
N ALA A 146 -16.18 4.94 -22.47
CA ALA A 146 -17.08 3.93 -21.95
C ALA A 146 -17.12 3.92 -20.41
N LYS A 147 -18.30 3.66 -19.84
CA LYS A 147 -18.44 3.44 -18.40
C LYS A 147 -17.57 2.28 -17.96
N ARG A 148 -16.99 2.42 -16.77
CA ARG A 148 -16.12 1.41 -16.15
C ARG A 148 -16.73 0.99 -14.81
N THR A 149 -16.55 -0.28 -14.45
CA THR A 149 -17.04 -0.83 -13.19
C THR A 149 -15.86 -1.39 -12.41
N TYR A 150 -15.75 -0.96 -11.16
CA TYR A 150 -14.67 -1.34 -10.27
C TYR A 150 -15.21 -2.13 -9.08
N LEU A 151 -14.47 -3.16 -8.67
CA LEU A 151 -14.72 -3.90 -7.42
C LEU A 151 -13.75 -3.41 -6.35
N LEU A 152 -14.28 -3.01 -5.19
CA LEU A 152 -13.46 -2.78 -3.99
C LEU A 152 -13.43 -4.06 -3.15
N ASP A 153 -12.28 -4.71 -3.12
CA ASP A 153 -12.08 -6.01 -2.48
C ASP A 153 -11.10 -5.90 -1.30
N ILE A 154 -11.58 -6.18 -0.08
CA ILE A 154 -10.78 -6.07 1.14
C ILE A 154 -10.34 -7.45 1.59
N ASN A 155 -9.03 -7.61 1.73
CA ASN A 155 -8.42 -8.84 2.21
C ASN A 155 -8.94 -9.18 3.61
N ARG A 156 -9.42 -10.41 3.83
CA ARG A 156 -9.88 -10.86 5.16
C ARG A 156 -8.78 -10.76 6.22
N PHE A 157 -7.51 -10.78 5.81
CA PHE A 157 -6.36 -10.63 6.69
C PHE A 157 -5.92 -9.17 6.90
N SER A 158 -6.64 -8.19 6.35
CA SER A 158 -6.33 -6.75 6.46
C SER A 158 -6.32 -6.25 7.91
N ARG A 159 -7.14 -6.84 8.79
CA ARG A 159 -7.17 -6.50 10.21
C ARG A 159 -5.96 -7.01 10.98
N PHE A 160 -5.33 -8.09 10.52
CA PHE A 160 -4.08 -8.59 11.08
C PHE A 160 -2.93 -7.78 10.52
N ARG A 161 -2.46 -6.79 11.28
CA ARG A 161 -1.46 -5.83 10.79
C ARG A 161 -0.04 -6.38 10.68
N GLN A 162 0.27 -7.47 11.38
CA GLN A 162 1.59 -8.13 11.28
C GLN A 162 1.78 -8.79 9.91
N ARG A 163 3.04 -8.95 9.47
CA ARG A 163 3.39 -9.49 8.15
C ARG A 163 3.03 -10.99 7.98
N GLY A 164 3.06 -11.76 9.06
CA GLY A 164 2.81 -13.21 9.00
C GLY A 164 3.76 -13.95 8.06
N GLU A 165 3.23 -14.89 7.28
CA GLU A 165 3.95 -15.65 6.24
C GLU A 165 4.15 -14.85 4.94
N ALA A 166 3.93 -13.53 4.96
CA ALA A 166 4.08 -12.62 3.82
C ALA A 166 3.17 -12.96 2.62
N LYS A 167 2.07 -13.71 2.85
CA LYS A 167 1.08 -14.05 1.81
C LYS A 167 0.03 -12.96 1.63
N ASN A 168 -0.16 -12.10 2.62
CA ASN A 168 -1.20 -11.06 2.66
C ASN A 168 -0.63 -9.68 2.97
N ILE A 169 0.42 -9.29 2.22
CA ILE A 169 1.04 -7.97 2.32
C ILE A 169 0.06 -6.87 1.89
N ILE A 170 -0.71 -7.11 0.83
CA ILE A 170 -1.72 -6.19 0.31
C ILE A 170 -3.02 -6.35 1.10
N ASP A 171 -3.58 -5.22 1.53
CA ASP A 171 -4.74 -5.18 2.41
C ASP A 171 -6.07 -5.05 1.66
N ALA A 172 -6.07 -4.38 0.52
CA ALA A 172 -7.24 -4.21 -0.32
C ALA A 172 -6.85 -3.93 -1.77
N ARG A 173 -7.79 -4.15 -2.70
CA ARG A 173 -7.63 -3.83 -4.12
C ARG A 173 -8.84 -3.08 -4.65
N TRP A 174 -8.57 -2.12 -5.53
CA TRP A 174 -9.57 -1.51 -6.40
C TRP A 174 -9.40 -2.07 -7.81
N ILE A 175 -10.30 -2.96 -8.24
CA ILE A 175 -10.09 -3.86 -9.39
C ILE A 175 -10.99 -3.43 -10.55
N ASP A 176 -10.42 -3.23 -11.73
CA ASP A 176 -11.18 -3.08 -12.98
C ASP A 176 -11.77 -4.42 -13.39
N MET A 177 -13.10 -4.54 -13.33
CA MET A 177 -13.79 -5.79 -13.63
C MET A 177 -13.77 -6.15 -15.13
N ALA A 178 -13.41 -5.22 -16.02
CA ALA A 178 -13.37 -5.46 -17.46
C ALA A 178 -12.12 -6.23 -17.89
N ASN A 179 -10.97 -5.98 -17.23
CA ASN A 179 -9.67 -6.52 -17.64
C ASN A 179 -8.82 -7.09 -16.48
N GLY A 180 -9.12 -6.76 -15.24
CA GLY A 180 -8.45 -7.28 -14.03
C GLY A 180 -7.29 -6.44 -13.51
N LEU A 181 -6.88 -5.34 -14.15
CA LEU A 181 -5.92 -4.42 -13.53
C LEU A 181 -6.47 -3.90 -12.21
N TYR A 182 -5.58 -3.64 -11.25
CA TYR A 182 -5.99 -3.13 -9.94
C TYR A 182 -5.05 -2.05 -9.40
N ILE A 183 -5.55 -1.30 -8.42
CA ILE A 183 -4.76 -0.48 -7.52
C ILE A 183 -4.55 -1.28 -6.23
N ASP A 184 -3.30 -1.41 -5.79
CA ASP A 184 -3.00 -1.97 -4.49
C ASP A 184 -3.18 -0.91 -3.40
N ILE A 185 -3.91 -1.29 -2.34
CA ILE A 185 -4.21 -0.43 -1.20
C ILE A 185 -3.56 -1.07 0.04
N THR A 186 -2.62 -0.37 0.65
CA THR A 186 -1.90 -0.84 1.84
C THR A 186 -2.18 0.01 3.07
N GLY A 187 -2.45 -0.65 4.20
CA GLY A 187 -2.65 0.02 5.48
C GLY A 187 -1.33 0.40 6.12
N VAL A 188 -1.25 1.62 6.65
CA VAL A 188 -0.10 2.12 7.42
C VAL A 188 -0.51 2.30 8.88
N SER A 189 0.24 1.68 9.78
CA SER A 189 -0.02 1.63 11.23
C SER A 189 1.27 1.41 12.02
N GLU A 190 1.28 1.65 13.33
CA GLU A 190 2.37 1.18 14.19
C GLU A 190 2.32 -0.35 14.32
N LEU A 191 3.35 -1.06 13.85
CA LEU A 191 3.38 -2.53 13.83
C LEU A 191 4.14 -3.15 15.01
N ASP A 192 5.12 -2.44 15.56
CA ASP A 192 5.95 -2.90 16.67
C ASP A 192 6.22 -1.72 17.63
N PRO A 193 5.19 -1.22 18.35
CA PRO A 193 5.32 -0.05 19.20
C PRO A 193 6.26 -0.27 20.40
N ASP A 194 6.47 -1.52 20.81
CA ASP A 194 7.40 -1.86 21.89
C ASP A 194 8.86 -1.66 21.48
N LYS A 195 9.21 -1.94 20.21
CA LYS A 195 10.59 -1.78 19.70
C LYS A 195 10.81 -0.46 18.97
N GLU A 196 9.82 0.02 18.23
CA GLU A 196 9.89 1.22 17.39
C GLU A 196 8.68 2.15 17.63
N PRO A 197 8.54 2.72 18.84
CA PRO A 197 7.40 3.57 19.18
C PRO A 197 7.31 4.78 18.25
N GLY A 198 6.10 5.05 17.74
CA GLY A 198 5.87 6.18 16.81
C GLY A 198 6.33 5.94 15.37
N MET A 199 6.81 4.73 15.04
CA MET A 199 7.15 4.34 13.67
C MET A 199 5.95 3.69 12.98
N LEU A 200 5.46 4.36 11.94
CA LEU A 200 4.40 3.82 11.10
C LEU A 200 5.01 2.90 10.04
N SER A 201 4.32 1.80 9.72
CA SER A 201 4.75 0.87 8.70
C SER A 201 3.58 0.18 8.02
N CYS A 202 3.75 -0.17 6.74
CA CYS A 202 2.92 -1.19 6.09
C CYS A 202 3.50 -2.59 6.36
N LYS A 203 2.76 -3.64 5.95
CA LYS A 203 3.18 -5.05 6.08
C LYS A 203 4.45 -5.41 5.31
N ASN A 204 4.80 -4.61 4.29
CA ASN A 204 6.05 -4.80 3.57
C ASN A 204 7.27 -4.12 4.21
N PHE A 205 7.10 -3.52 5.39
CA PHE A 205 8.14 -2.80 6.13
C PHE A 205 8.62 -1.49 5.47
N HIS A 206 7.78 -0.85 4.65
CA HIS A 206 7.97 0.57 4.33
C HIS A 206 7.64 1.40 5.57
N LYS A 207 8.69 1.97 6.17
CA LYS A 207 8.65 2.67 7.46
C LYS A 207 8.69 4.19 7.29
N TYR A 208 7.82 4.87 8.05
CA TYR A 208 7.64 6.32 8.05
C TYR A 208 7.55 6.84 9.49
N LYS A 209 8.19 7.98 9.75
CA LYS A 209 7.83 8.79 10.92
C LYS A 209 6.47 9.43 10.65
N VAL A 210 5.73 9.74 11.71
CA VAL A 210 4.47 10.50 11.59
C VAL A 210 4.68 11.80 10.82
N SER A 211 5.80 12.50 11.06
CA SER A 211 6.17 13.74 10.36
C SER A 211 6.60 13.57 8.90
N ASP A 212 6.88 12.34 8.45
CA ASP A 212 7.14 12.08 7.04
C ASP A 212 5.82 12.10 6.23
N LEU A 213 4.71 11.69 6.86
CA LEU A 213 3.39 11.62 6.23
C LEU A 213 2.53 12.87 6.50
N TYR A 214 2.45 13.32 7.76
CA TYR A 214 1.47 14.32 8.20
C TYR A 214 2.09 15.70 8.52
N PRO A 215 1.34 16.80 8.32
CA PRO A 215 0.06 16.86 7.60
C PRO A 215 0.27 16.57 6.11
N MET A 216 -0.58 15.73 5.53
CA MET A 216 -0.51 15.44 4.10
C MET A 216 -0.76 16.70 3.27
N ARG A 217 -0.14 16.77 2.10
CA ARG A 217 -0.32 17.91 1.18
C ARG A 217 -1.37 17.56 0.15
N MET A 218 -2.20 18.54 -0.20
CA MET A 218 -3.09 18.44 -1.35
C MET A 218 -2.33 18.77 -2.63
N SER A 219 -2.55 17.97 -3.67
CA SER A 219 -1.99 18.15 -5.00
C SER A 219 -2.97 17.60 -6.05
N THR A 220 -2.50 17.40 -7.28
CA THR A 220 -3.26 16.82 -8.38
C THR A 220 -2.51 15.61 -8.93
N TYR A 221 -3.22 14.50 -9.16
CA TYR A 221 -2.71 13.30 -9.81
C TYR A 221 -3.68 12.84 -10.90
N GLU A 222 -3.19 12.58 -12.12
CA GLU A 222 -4.03 12.28 -13.29
C GLU A 222 -5.13 13.33 -13.56
N GLY A 223 -4.90 14.58 -13.16
CA GLY A 223 -5.86 15.68 -13.32
C GLY A 223 -6.96 15.74 -12.25
N VAL A 224 -6.94 14.90 -11.21
CA VAL A 224 -7.90 14.97 -10.08
C VAL A 224 -7.19 15.26 -8.75
N PRO A 225 -7.89 15.82 -7.74
CA PRO A 225 -7.29 16.07 -6.43
C PRO A 225 -6.75 14.80 -5.78
N ALA A 226 -5.52 14.87 -5.25
CA ALA A 226 -4.86 13.76 -4.56
C ALA A 226 -4.10 14.25 -3.32
N LYS A 227 -3.96 13.39 -2.32
CA LYS A 227 -3.06 13.62 -1.19
C LYS A 227 -1.70 12.99 -1.44
N ILE A 228 -0.64 13.65 -0.97
CA ILE A 228 0.73 13.16 -0.96
C ILE A 228 1.34 13.29 0.45
N PRO A 229 2.35 12.48 0.79
CA PRO A 229 3.09 12.63 2.05
C PRO A 229 3.74 14.00 2.23
N TYR A 230 3.91 14.46 3.47
CA TYR A 230 4.55 15.75 3.77
C TYR A 230 6.01 15.82 3.31
N ARG A 231 6.79 14.76 3.55
CA ARG A 231 8.21 14.63 3.16
C ARG A 231 8.39 13.68 1.97
N TYR A 232 7.56 13.85 0.95
CA TYR A 232 7.58 13.00 -0.25
C TYR A 232 8.98 12.87 -0.88
N LEU A 233 9.80 13.93 -0.92
CA LEU A 233 11.17 13.87 -1.46
C LEU A 233 12.04 12.87 -0.71
N ASP A 234 12.04 12.92 0.62
CA ASP A 234 12.84 12.02 1.44
C ASP A 234 12.37 10.57 1.31
N ILE A 235 11.06 10.36 1.19
CA ILE A 235 10.45 9.05 0.95
C ILE A 235 10.93 8.50 -0.41
N LEU A 236 10.81 9.30 -1.48
CA LEU A 236 11.22 8.88 -2.82
C LEU A 236 12.73 8.62 -2.91
N VAL A 237 13.56 9.48 -2.31
CA VAL A 237 15.02 9.27 -2.29
C VAL A 237 15.40 8.01 -1.51
N LYS A 238 14.71 7.74 -0.39
CA LYS A 238 14.94 6.52 0.39
C LYS A 238 14.58 5.25 -0.39
N GLU A 239 13.54 5.32 -1.21
CA GLU A 239 13.00 4.16 -1.93
C GLU A 239 13.70 3.92 -3.28
N TYR A 240 13.86 4.97 -4.09
CA TYR A 240 14.34 4.87 -5.48
C TYR A 240 15.71 5.52 -5.69
N GLY A 241 16.25 6.21 -4.69
CA GLY A 241 17.52 6.94 -4.77
C GLY A 241 17.42 8.24 -5.58
N ASN A 242 18.41 9.11 -5.41
CA ASN A 242 18.45 10.44 -6.05
C ASN A 242 18.35 10.38 -7.59
N LYS A 243 18.88 9.33 -8.21
CA LYS A 243 18.89 9.19 -9.68
C LYS A 243 17.47 9.11 -10.26
N SER A 244 16.53 8.49 -9.55
CA SER A 244 15.13 8.38 -9.99
C SER A 244 14.42 9.72 -10.19
N LEU A 245 14.93 10.79 -9.56
CA LEU A 245 14.34 12.13 -9.58
C LEU A 245 14.96 13.05 -10.63
N VAL A 246 16.02 12.61 -11.31
CA VAL A 246 16.82 13.45 -12.22
C VAL A 246 17.20 12.76 -13.53
N THR A 247 17.14 11.43 -13.60
CA THR A 247 17.41 10.69 -14.84
C THR A 247 16.26 10.90 -15.81
N ILE A 248 16.55 11.51 -16.95
CA ILE A 248 15.58 11.92 -17.99
C ILE A 248 15.39 10.89 -19.11
N GLU A 249 16.02 9.72 -19.01
CA GLU A 249 15.85 8.62 -19.97
C GLU A 249 15.56 7.33 -19.19
N HIS A 250 14.43 6.68 -19.45
CA HIS A 250 14.07 5.45 -18.73
C HIS A 250 13.08 4.60 -19.53
N GLU A 251 13.30 3.27 -19.55
CA GLU A 251 12.38 2.30 -20.15
C GLU A 251 11.93 2.66 -21.58
N GLY A 252 12.82 3.26 -22.39
CA GLY A 252 12.53 3.68 -23.76
C GLY A 252 11.79 5.02 -23.90
N HIS A 253 11.71 5.79 -22.82
CA HIS A 253 11.09 7.12 -22.80
C HIS A 253 12.12 8.18 -22.46
N ASP A 254 11.95 9.35 -23.05
CA ASP A 254 12.74 10.54 -22.80
C ASP A 254 11.85 11.62 -22.17
N TRP A 255 12.36 12.29 -21.13
CA TRP A 255 11.62 13.35 -20.45
C TRP A 255 11.67 14.65 -21.28
N ASP A 256 10.49 15.14 -21.67
CA ASP A 256 10.31 16.44 -22.31
C ASP A 256 9.97 17.49 -21.24
N GLU A 257 10.91 18.42 -21.00
CA GLU A 257 10.76 19.48 -20.00
C GLU A 257 9.68 20.51 -20.38
N GLN A 258 9.44 20.73 -21.67
CA GLN A 258 8.43 21.69 -22.13
C GLN A 258 7.01 21.14 -21.93
N GLN A 259 6.82 19.86 -22.25
CA GLN A 259 5.54 19.18 -22.07
C GLN A 259 5.33 18.72 -20.63
N LYS A 260 6.41 18.65 -19.83
CA LYS A 260 6.45 17.98 -18.53
C LYS A 260 5.88 16.57 -18.62
N ALA A 261 6.34 15.82 -19.62
CA ALA A 261 5.84 14.50 -19.93
C ALA A 261 6.95 13.56 -20.38
N TRP A 262 6.76 12.27 -20.11
CA TRP A 262 7.59 11.20 -20.63
C TRP A 262 7.15 10.85 -22.05
N VAL A 263 7.99 11.12 -23.03
CA VAL A 263 7.71 10.89 -24.45
C VAL A 263 8.31 9.54 -24.86
N PRO A 264 7.54 8.63 -25.45
CA PRO A 264 8.06 7.34 -25.89
C PRO A 264 8.90 7.49 -27.16
N ASP A 265 10.06 6.83 -27.19
CA ASP A 265 10.70 6.45 -28.45
C ASP A 265 10.08 5.12 -28.90
N GLU A 266 9.15 5.19 -29.87
CA GLU A 266 8.36 4.04 -30.31
C GLU A 266 9.22 2.83 -30.67
N GLN A 267 10.39 3.05 -31.28
CA GLN A 267 11.29 1.96 -31.68
C GLN A 267 11.93 1.32 -30.44
N LYS A 268 12.47 2.13 -29.51
CA LYS A 268 13.05 1.61 -28.26
C LYS A 268 12.01 0.90 -27.41
N VAL A 269 10.81 1.48 -27.26
CA VAL A 269 9.71 0.87 -26.49
C VAL A 269 9.30 -0.47 -27.09
N ALA A 270 9.10 -0.53 -28.41
CA ALA A 270 8.75 -1.78 -29.09
C ALA A 270 9.86 -2.83 -28.95
N GLU A 271 11.12 -2.42 -29.06
CA GLU A 271 12.27 -3.32 -28.90
C GLU A 271 12.36 -3.87 -27.46
N ILE A 272 12.21 -3.01 -26.45
CA ILE A 272 12.20 -3.41 -25.03
C ILE A 272 11.04 -4.36 -24.76
N ALA A 273 9.83 -4.04 -25.24
CA ALA A 273 8.65 -4.89 -25.08
C ALA A 273 8.88 -6.29 -25.70
N ARG A 274 9.42 -6.35 -26.93
CA ARG A 274 9.77 -7.63 -27.58
C ARG A 274 10.79 -8.42 -26.78
N LYS A 275 11.86 -7.78 -26.29
CA LYS A 275 12.89 -8.43 -25.47
C LYS A 275 12.32 -8.97 -24.15
N LYS A 276 11.44 -8.22 -23.49
CA LYS A 276 10.75 -8.66 -22.26
C LYS A 276 9.87 -9.88 -22.54
N GLU A 277 9.12 -9.86 -23.64
CA GLU A 277 8.28 -10.98 -24.08
C GLU A 277 9.07 -12.25 -24.38
N GLU A 278 10.18 -12.13 -25.12
CA GLU A 278 11.08 -13.25 -25.40
C GLU A 278 11.69 -13.84 -24.12
N ARG A 279 12.14 -12.97 -23.20
CA ARG A 279 12.66 -13.40 -21.90
C ARG A 279 11.60 -14.11 -21.07
N ARG A 280 10.35 -13.67 -21.14
CA ARG A 280 9.21 -14.31 -20.46
C ARG A 280 8.96 -15.71 -21.02
N LYS A 281 8.88 -15.87 -22.35
CA LYS A 281 8.70 -17.17 -23.00
C LYS A 281 9.80 -18.15 -22.60
N LYS A 282 11.06 -17.71 -22.65
CA LYS A 282 12.21 -18.53 -22.21
C LYS A 282 12.11 -18.96 -20.74
N LYS A 283 11.74 -18.04 -19.83
CA LYS A 283 11.53 -18.38 -18.41
C LYS A 283 10.38 -19.38 -18.20
N ALA A 284 9.29 -19.24 -18.97
CA ALA A 284 8.15 -20.15 -18.90
C ALA A 284 8.53 -21.56 -19.39
N GLU A 285 9.25 -21.67 -20.51
CA GLU A 285 9.78 -22.93 -21.03
C GLU A 285 10.75 -23.60 -20.05
N GLU A 286 11.66 -22.82 -19.44
CA GLU A 286 12.59 -23.34 -18.43
C GLU A 286 11.85 -23.88 -17.20
N LYS A 287 10.81 -23.16 -16.75
CA LYS A 287 9.97 -23.59 -15.61
C LYS A 287 9.22 -24.88 -15.93
N GLN A 288 8.60 -24.98 -17.11
CA GLN A 288 7.93 -26.20 -17.57
C GLN A 288 8.89 -27.39 -17.61
N ARG A 289 10.11 -27.18 -18.16
CA ARG A 289 11.13 -28.23 -18.22
C ARG A 289 11.55 -28.71 -16.82
N LYS A 290 11.73 -27.79 -15.87
CA LYS A 290 12.06 -28.13 -14.47
C LYS A 290 10.92 -28.89 -13.77
N GLU A 291 9.67 -28.50 -14.02
CA GLU A 291 8.50 -29.20 -13.47
C GLU A 291 8.36 -30.61 -14.05
N GLU A 292 8.61 -30.78 -15.36
CA GLU A 292 8.60 -32.09 -16.00
C GLU A 292 9.72 -32.99 -15.47
N GLU A 293 10.94 -32.45 -15.31
CA GLU A 293 12.06 -33.20 -14.73
C GLU A 293 11.77 -33.63 -13.28
N LYS A 294 11.15 -32.73 -12.49
CA LYS A 294 10.74 -33.05 -11.12
C LYS A 294 9.69 -34.16 -11.09
N ARG A 295 8.67 -34.10 -11.95
CA ARG A 295 7.65 -35.15 -12.08
C ARG A 295 8.25 -36.50 -12.46
N ARG A 296 9.19 -36.52 -13.42
CA ARG A 296 9.91 -37.75 -13.82
C ARG A 296 10.69 -38.36 -12.65
N LYS A 297 11.39 -37.54 -11.86
CA LYS A 297 12.12 -38.00 -10.66
C LYS A 297 11.18 -38.56 -9.59
N GLU A 298 10.05 -37.90 -9.34
CA GLU A 298 9.03 -38.37 -8.38
C GLU A 298 8.40 -39.70 -8.82
N GLU A 299 8.14 -39.89 -10.12
CA GLU A 299 7.65 -41.15 -10.68
C GLU A 299 8.68 -42.28 -10.57
N GLU A 300 9.96 -42.00 -10.84
CA GLU A 300 11.05 -42.98 -10.68
C GLU A 300 11.23 -43.40 -9.21
N GLU A 301 11.15 -42.46 -8.27
CA GLU A 301 11.20 -42.75 -6.84
C GLU A 301 10.00 -43.59 -6.37
N LYS A 302 8.81 -43.30 -6.91
CA LYS A 302 7.59 -44.07 -6.58
C LYS A 302 7.69 -45.51 -7.09
N LYS A 303 8.16 -45.71 -8.34
CA LYS A 303 8.41 -47.05 -8.91
C LYS A 303 9.46 -47.83 -8.13
N LYS A 304 10.51 -47.18 -7.63
CA LYS A 304 11.52 -47.82 -6.76
C LYS A 304 10.99 -48.22 -5.38
N LYS A 305 9.97 -47.53 -4.87
CA LYS A 305 9.32 -47.87 -3.59
C LYS A 305 8.27 -48.98 -3.72
N GLU A 306 7.59 -49.08 -4.86
CA GLU A 306 6.58 -50.12 -5.12
C GLU A 306 7.19 -51.45 -5.62
N GLY A 307 8.45 -51.44 -6.09
CA GLY A 307 9.19 -52.64 -6.51
C GLY A 307 10.05 -53.30 -5.42
N LYS A 308 9.84 -52.96 -4.14
CA LYS A 308 10.48 -53.57 -2.96
C LYS A 308 9.42 -54.24 -2.09
#